data_AF-A0A2V5H2X7-F1
#
_entry.id   AF-A0A2V5H2X7-F1
#
_cell.length_a   1.000
_cell.length_b   1.000
_cell.length_c   1.000
_cell.angle_alpha   90.00
_cell.angle_beta   90.00
_cell.angle_gamma   90.00
#
_symmetry.space_group_name_H-M   'P 1'
#
loop_
_entity.id
_entity.type
_entity.pdbx_description
1 polymer ?
#
loop_
_entity_poly.entity_id
_entity_poly.type
_entity_poly.pdbx_seq_one_letter_code
_entity_poly.pdbx_strand_id
1 'polypeptide(L)'
;MRVETCHFCSRPVYPSKGIQFVRNDAKAFRFCRSKCHQNFKAKRQPRRVKWTKVGRAAKGKEMIVDSSLVLSQFAKKRNVPVKYDRNLVAATIKAMERVEEIRQRRERVFTKRRLAGKLARDRKREEDRKVVASGEHLIRKELREREEGQLAALDTGKTRLHGEERIRTGKRTRILVDGTTQEEMDLD
;
A
#
# COMPACT_ATOMS: atom_id res chain seq x y z
N MET A 1 1.45 -26.28 -14.93
CA MET A 1 2.56 -25.38 -14.53
C MET A 1 2.15 -24.64 -13.26
N ARG A 2 2.99 -24.57 -12.21
CA ARG A 2 2.63 -23.94 -10.92
C ARG A 2 3.61 -22.83 -10.55
N VAL A 3 3.07 -21.68 -10.16
CA VAL A 3 3.86 -20.57 -9.60
C VAL A 3 3.92 -20.75 -8.09
N GLU A 4 5.13 -20.98 -7.57
CA GLU A 4 5.34 -21.15 -6.14
C GLU A 4 5.66 -19.82 -5.46
N THR A 5 5.47 -19.75 -4.15
CA THR A 5 5.88 -18.59 -3.36
C THR A 5 7.26 -18.81 -2.76
N CYS A 6 8.16 -17.83 -2.89
CA CYS A 6 9.46 -17.90 -2.24
C CYS A 6 9.33 -17.88 -0.71
N HIS A 7 10.07 -18.76 -0.03
CA HIS A 7 10.04 -18.89 1.42
C HIS A 7 10.48 -17.61 2.16
N PHE A 8 11.45 -16.86 1.62
CA PHE A 8 12.01 -15.68 2.28
C PHE A 8 11.32 -14.37 1.86
N CYS A 9 11.19 -14.17 0.54
CA CYS A 9 10.71 -12.92 -0.05
C CYS A 9 9.18 -12.88 -0.25
N SER A 10 8.51 -14.04 -0.23
CA SER A 10 7.10 -14.23 -0.62
C SER A 10 6.74 -13.73 -2.03
N ARG A 11 7.74 -13.49 -2.90
CA ARG A 11 7.52 -13.22 -4.33
C ARG A 11 7.21 -14.51 -5.09
N PRO A 12 6.51 -14.42 -6.23
CA PRO A 12 6.31 -15.56 -7.11
C PRO A 12 7.65 -16.10 -7.64
N VAL A 13 7.74 -17.42 -7.72
CA VAL A 13 8.83 -18.19 -8.31
C VAL A 13 8.23 -18.93 -9.48
N TYR A 14 8.58 -18.48 -10.68
CA TYR A 14 8.20 -19.14 -11.91
C TYR A 14 9.02 -20.42 -12.11
N PRO A 15 8.49 -21.40 -12.85
CA PRO A 15 9.23 -22.60 -13.21
C PRO A 15 10.58 -22.28 -13.85
N SER A 16 11.54 -23.16 -13.58
CA SER A 16 12.94 -23.01 -14.04
C SER A 16 13.66 -21.76 -13.51
N LYS A 17 13.08 -21.04 -12.54
CA LYS A 17 13.72 -19.89 -11.88
C LYS A 17 13.93 -20.18 -10.40
N GLY A 18 15.01 -19.62 -9.87
CA GLY A 18 15.34 -19.71 -8.45
C GLY A 18 16.08 -20.98 -8.07
N ILE A 19 16.09 -21.28 -6.77
CA ILE A 19 16.81 -22.41 -6.18
C ILE A 19 15.86 -23.13 -5.21
N GLN A 20 15.89 -24.46 -5.19
CA GLN A 20 15.20 -25.25 -4.18
C GLN A 20 16.22 -25.88 -3.25
N PHE A 21 16.02 -25.69 -1.95
CA PHE A 21 16.77 -26.39 -0.91
C PHE A 21 15.85 -27.39 -0.24
N VAL A 22 16.23 -28.66 -0.20
CA VAL A 22 15.51 -29.71 0.52
C VAL A 22 16.28 -30.00 1.79
N ARG A 23 15.61 -29.86 2.94
CA ARG A 23 16.19 -30.16 4.25
C ARG A 23 15.85 -31.61 4.64
N ASN A 24 16.63 -32.18 5.55
CA ASN A 24 16.49 -33.57 6.02
C ASN A 24 15.09 -33.92 6.54
N ASP A 25 14.29 -32.95 7.00
CA ASP A 25 12.88 -33.12 7.40
C ASP A 25 11.91 -33.16 6.20
N ALA A 26 12.40 -33.47 5.01
CA ALA A 26 11.70 -33.45 3.72
C ALA A 26 11.03 -32.10 3.37
N LYS A 27 11.38 -31.00 4.06
CA LYS A 27 10.83 -29.68 3.74
C LYS A 27 11.58 -29.05 2.57
N ALA A 28 10.83 -28.76 1.51
CA ALA A 28 11.31 -28.04 0.34
C ALA A 28 11.17 -26.52 0.53
N PHE A 29 12.29 -25.81 0.54
CA PHE A 29 12.36 -24.35 0.55
C PHE A 29 12.67 -23.83 -0.85
N ARG A 30 11.72 -23.13 -1.47
CA ARG A 30 11.89 -22.49 -2.78
C ARG A 30 12.34 -21.03 -2.60
N PHE A 31 13.36 -20.60 -3.33
CA PHE A 31 13.88 -19.23 -3.28
C PHE A 31 13.80 -18.53 -4.63
N CYS A 32 13.34 -17.27 -4.62
CA CYS A 32 13.19 -16.44 -5.82
C CYS A 32 14.55 -16.08 -6.47
N ARG A 33 15.60 -15.84 -5.67
CA ARG A 33 16.93 -15.36 -6.09
C ARG A 33 18.02 -15.80 -5.10
N SER A 34 19.29 -15.76 -5.51
CA SER A 34 20.46 -16.03 -4.65
C SER A 34 20.46 -15.20 -3.36
N LYS A 35 20.05 -13.92 -3.41
CA LYS A 35 19.88 -13.05 -2.24
C LYS A 35 19.01 -13.69 -1.15
N CYS A 36 17.92 -14.34 -1.53
CA CYS A 36 17.01 -14.97 -0.56
C CYS A 36 17.61 -16.24 0.04
N HIS A 37 18.28 -17.02 -0.81
CA HIS A 37 18.98 -18.23 -0.39
C HIS A 37 20.15 -17.93 0.55
N GLN A 38 20.97 -16.91 0.26
CA GLN A 38 22.06 -16.48 1.14
C GLN A 38 21.56 -15.94 2.48
N ASN A 39 20.49 -15.14 2.49
CA ASN A 39 19.90 -14.66 3.75
C ASN A 39 19.32 -15.81 4.59
N PHE A 40 18.77 -16.84 3.95
CA PHE A 40 18.31 -18.05 4.62
C PHE A 40 19.48 -18.85 5.21
N LYS A 41 20.58 -19.02 4.45
CA LYS A 41 21.82 -19.65 4.95
C LYS A 41 22.42 -18.87 6.13
N ALA A 42 22.37 -17.55 6.08
CA ALA A 42 22.77 -16.66 7.18
C ALA A 42 21.77 -16.63 8.35
N LYS A 43 20.77 -17.53 8.38
CA LYS A 43 19.76 -17.68 9.44
C LYS A 43 19.02 -16.37 9.77
N ARG A 44 18.91 -15.43 8.81
CA ARG A 44 18.17 -14.19 9.02
C ARG A 44 16.68 -14.47 9.07
N GLN A 45 15.99 -13.90 10.06
CA GLN A 45 14.54 -14.06 10.19
C GLN A 45 13.80 -13.14 9.20
N PRO A 46 12.97 -13.66 8.29
CA PRO A 46 12.26 -12.84 7.30
C PRO A 46 11.38 -11.74 7.91
N ARG A 47 10.81 -11.97 9.10
CA ARG A 47 9.99 -10.99 9.86
C ARG A 47 10.78 -9.74 10.26
N ARG A 48 12.08 -9.87 10.53
CA ARG A 48 12.94 -8.75 10.94
C ARG A 48 13.48 -7.96 9.73
N VAL A 49 13.56 -8.59 8.57
CA VAL A 49 14.09 -7.97 7.35
C VAL A 49 13.08 -7.01 6.72
N LYS A 50 13.46 -5.73 6.56
CA LYS A 50 12.54 -4.64 6.20
C LYS A 50 11.87 -4.76 4.82
N TRP A 51 12.52 -5.44 3.86
CA TRP A 51 12.08 -5.49 2.46
C TRP A 51 11.23 -6.71 2.10
N THR A 52 11.16 -7.71 2.99
CA THR A 52 10.33 -8.92 2.74
C THR A 52 8.86 -8.58 2.91
N LYS A 53 7.99 -9.31 2.21
CA LYS A 53 6.53 -9.16 2.38
C LYS A 53 6.12 -9.40 3.84
N VAL A 54 6.66 -10.47 4.43
CA VAL A 54 6.43 -10.85 5.84
C VAL A 54 6.87 -9.75 6.81
N GLY A 55 8.03 -9.14 6.61
CA GLY A 55 8.52 -8.06 7.47
C GLY A 55 7.75 -6.75 7.31
N ARG A 56 7.20 -6.49 6.12
CA ARG A 56 6.28 -5.37 5.89
C ARG A 56 4.93 -5.60 6.57
N ALA A 57 4.36 -6.80 6.41
CA ALA A 57 3.14 -7.23 7.08
C ALA A 57 3.27 -7.12 8.61
N ALA A 58 4.32 -7.69 9.20
CA ALA A 58 4.55 -7.62 10.65
C ALA A 58 4.67 -6.19 11.22
N LYS A 59 5.01 -5.21 10.37
CA LYS A 59 5.11 -3.79 10.74
C LYS A 59 3.88 -2.97 10.32
N GLY A 60 2.78 -3.62 9.93
CA GLY A 60 1.56 -2.94 9.48
C GLY A 60 1.71 -2.13 8.19
N LYS A 61 2.70 -2.44 7.34
CA LYS A 61 2.93 -1.75 6.05
C LYS A 61 2.14 -2.36 4.90
N GLU A 62 1.55 -3.54 5.10
CA GLU A 62 0.67 -4.23 4.15
C GLU A 62 -0.65 -4.56 4.83
N MET A 63 -1.71 -4.67 4.04
CA MET A 63 -3.02 -5.10 4.50
C MET A 63 -2.99 -6.61 4.74
N ILE A 64 -3.11 -7.05 6.00
CA ILE A 64 -3.03 -8.47 6.40
C ILE A 64 -4.42 -9.10 6.49
N VAL A 65 -5.39 -8.34 7.02
CA VAL A 65 -6.73 -8.83 7.33
C VAL A 65 -7.72 -8.13 6.43
N ASP A 66 -7.92 -8.68 5.23
CA ASP A 66 -9.18 -8.48 4.54
C ASP A 66 -10.16 -9.50 5.15
N SER A 67 -10.91 -9.09 6.18
CA SER A 67 -11.89 -9.93 6.89
C SER A 67 -13.00 -10.48 5.98
N SER A 68 -13.09 -10.05 4.71
CA SER A 68 -13.91 -10.70 3.69
C SER A 68 -13.10 -11.80 2.98
N LEU A 69 -13.23 -13.01 3.52
CA LEU A 69 -12.87 -14.37 3.08
C LEU A 69 -12.69 -14.72 1.58
N VAL A 70 -12.90 -13.82 0.63
CA VAL A 70 -12.86 -14.11 -0.81
C VAL A 70 -11.44 -14.43 -1.28
N LEU A 71 -10.40 -13.68 -0.89
CA LEU A 71 -9.04 -13.96 -1.36
C LEU A 71 -8.41 -15.21 -0.74
N SER A 72 -8.64 -15.46 0.55
CA SER A 72 -8.10 -16.66 1.20
C SER A 72 -8.78 -17.93 0.67
N GLN A 73 -10.08 -17.87 0.38
CA GLN A 73 -10.81 -18.98 -0.24
C GLN A 73 -10.35 -19.26 -1.67
N PHE A 74 -10.09 -18.23 -2.48
CA PHE A 74 -9.62 -18.40 -3.85
C PHE A 74 -8.14 -18.84 -3.92
N ALA A 75 -7.28 -18.36 -3.01
CA ALA A 75 -5.86 -18.73 -2.95
C ALA A 75 -5.58 -20.02 -2.16
N LYS A 76 -6.61 -20.65 -1.58
CA LYS A 76 -6.48 -21.89 -0.79
C LYS A 76 -5.97 -23.03 -1.67
N LYS A 77 -5.00 -23.80 -1.16
CA LYS A 77 -4.61 -25.07 -1.77
C LYS A 77 -5.77 -26.06 -1.63
N ARG A 78 -6.36 -26.47 -2.76
CA ARG A 78 -7.37 -27.54 -2.81
C ARG A 78 -6.66 -28.88 -2.96
N ASN A 79 -6.89 -29.80 -2.02
CA ASN A 79 -6.34 -31.15 -2.06
C ASN A 79 -7.28 -32.14 -2.76
N VAL A 80 -8.56 -31.79 -2.89
CA VAL A 80 -9.58 -32.59 -3.58
C VAL A 80 -9.85 -31.97 -4.96
N PRO A 81 -9.68 -32.71 -6.06
CA PRO A 81 -10.03 -32.23 -7.39
C PRO A 81 -11.55 -32.27 -7.59
N VAL A 82 -12.06 -31.35 -8.40
CA VAL A 82 -13.46 -31.34 -8.87
C VAL A 82 -13.44 -31.78 -10.34
N LYS A 83 -14.53 -32.41 -10.80
CA LYS A 83 -14.69 -32.72 -12.23
C LYS A 83 -14.66 -31.41 -13.04
N TYR A 84 -14.09 -31.48 -14.24
CA TYR A 84 -14.04 -30.33 -15.12
C TYR A 84 -15.44 -29.96 -15.62
N ASP A 85 -15.86 -28.74 -15.33
CA ASP A 85 -17.08 -28.13 -15.86
C ASP A 85 -16.75 -26.79 -16.52
N ARG A 86 -17.08 -26.63 -17.82
CA ARG A 86 -16.74 -25.42 -18.59
C ARG A 86 -17.38 -24.16 -18.00
N ASN A 87 -18.65 -24.26 -17.59
CA ASN A 87 -19.39 -23.14 -16.99
C ASN A 87 -18.77 -22.70 -15.66
N LEU A 88 -18.34 -23.67 -14.83
CA LEU A 88 -17.65 -23.40 -13.58
C LEU A 88 -16.32 -22.69 -13.84
N VAL A 89 -15.51 -23.20 -14.78
CA VAL A 89 -14.23 -22.58 -15.14
C VAL A 89 -14.43 -21.14 -15.63
N ALA A 90 -15.38 -20.90 -16.54
CA ALA A 90 -15.69 -19.57 -17.05
C ALA A 90 -16.14 -18.61 -15.94
N ALA A 91 -17.00 -19.06 -15.02
CA ALA A 91 -17.42 -18.27 -13.86
C ALA A 91 -16.24 -17.96 -12.93
N THR A 92 -15.34 -18.92 -12.68
CA THR A 92 -14.18 -18.70 -11.80
C THR A 92 -13.18 -17.70 -12.36
N ILE A 93 -12.93 -17.68 -13.67
CA ILE A 93 -12.02 -16.70 -14.31
C ILE A 93 -12.57 -15.27 -14.12
N LYS A 94 -13.85 -15.05 -14.43
CA LYS A 94 -14.52 -13.75 -14.22
C LYS A 94 -14.48 -13.32 -12.75
N ALA A 95 -14.71 -14.26 -11.84
CA ALA A 95 -14.63 -13.99 -10.40
C ALA A 95 -13.20 -13.61 -9.95
N MET A 96 -12.17 -14.26 -10.50
CA MET A 96 -10.77 -13.96 -10.17
C MET A 96 -10.37 -12.53 -10.57
N GLU A 97 -10.76 -12.08 -11.76
CA GLU A 97 -10.52 -10.71 -12.22
C GLU A 97 -11.16 -9.68 -11.28
N ARG A 98 -12.45 -9.90 -10.96
CA ARG A 98 -13.20 -9.04 -10.05
C ARG A 98 -12.58 -8.97 -8.65
N VAL A 99 -12.08 -10.09 -8.15
CA VAL A 99 -11.42 -10.16 -6.83
C VAL A 99 -10.12 -9.37 -6.80
N GLU A 100 -9.32 -9.43 -7.87
CA GLU A 100 -8.07 -8.67 -7.96
C GLU A 100 -8.31 -7.16 -8.04
N GLU A 101 -9.36 -6.71 -8.74
CA GLU A 101 -9.76 -5.29 -8.74
C GLU A 101 -10.10 -4.78 -7.34
N ILE A 102 -10.93 -5.54 -6.60
CA ILE A 102 -11.34 -5.19 -5.24
C ILE A 102 -10.11 -5.10 -4.34
N ARG A 103 -9.19 -6.07 -4.48
CA ARG A 103 -7.93 -6.09 -3.74
C ARG A 103 -7.09 -4.86 -4.00
N GLN A 104 -6.83 -4.53 -5.27
CA GLN A 104 -6.03 -3.37 -5.63
C GLN A 104 -6.67 -2.08 -5.09
N ARG A 105 -8.00 -1.94 -5.16
CA ARG A 105 -8.72 -0.80 -4.60
C ARG A 105 -8.50 -0.68 -3.09
N ARG A 106 -8.60 -1.78 -2.34
CA ARG A 106 -8.41 -1.81 -0.89
C ARG A 106 -6.96 -1.56 -0.48
N GLU A 107 -6.00 -2.18 -1.15
CA GLU A 107 -4.57 -1.96 -0.93
C GLU A 107 -4.19 -0.49 -1.17
N ARG A 108 -4.77 0.16 -2.20
CA ARG A 108 -4.60 1.59 -2.46
C ARG A 108 -5.17 2.44 -1.34
N VAL A 109 -6.39 2.16 -0.85
CA VAL A 109 -7.00 2.88 0.26
C VAL A 109 -6.19 2.72 1.55
N PHE A 110 -5.75 1.50 1.87
CA PHE A 110 -4.88 1.23 3.02
C PHE A 110 -3.58 2.01 2.93
N THR A 111 -2.93 1.99 1.76
CA THR A 111 -1.68 2.72 1.52
C THR A 111 -1.90 4.23 1.63
N LYS A 112 -3.00 4.75 1.08
CA LYS A 112 -3.37 6.17 1.18
C LYS A 112 -3.59 6.58 2.64
N ARG A 113 -4.37 5.82 3.42
CA ARG A 113 -4.61 6.09 4.84
C ARG A 113 -3.30 6.08 5.64
N ARG A 114 -2.43 5.09 5.40
CA ARG A 114 -1.12 4.97 6.06
C ARG A 114 -0.19 6.14 5.74
N LEU A 115 -0.17 6.61 4.50
CA LEU A 115 0.67 7.72 4.05
C LEU A 115 0.08 9.11 4.34
N ALA A 116 -1.24 9.20 4.48
CA ALA A 116 -1.94 10.45 4.75
C ALA A 116 -1.79 10.93 6.20
N GLY A 117 -1.16 10.13 7.08
CA GLY A 117 -1.06 10.37 8.52
C GLY A 117 -0.89 11.85 8.86
N LYS A 118 -1.96 12.45 9.41
CA LYS A 118 -2.02 13.88 9.77
C LYS A 118 -0.77 14.25 10.58
N LEU A 119 -0.43 13.42 11.57
CA LEU A 119 0.77 13.54 12.40
C LEU A 119 2.11 13.71 11.63
N ALA A 120 2.32 12.95 10.55
CA ALA A 120 3.56 13.05 9.78
C ALA A 120 3.60 14.32 8.92
N ARG A 121 2.44 14.78 8.44
CA ARG A 121 2.29 16.05 7.73
C ARG A 121 2.49 17.24 8.67
N ASP A 122 1.90 17.17 9.86
CA ASP A 122 1.97 18.22 10.87
C ASP A 122 3.40 18.37 11.40
N ARG A 123 4.08 17.26 11.68
CA ARG A 123 5.50 17.26 12.05
C ARG A 123 6.37 17.89 10.95
N LYS A 124 6.12 17.54 9.68
CA LYS A 124 6.85 18.14 8.55
C LYS A 124 6.59 19.65 8.46
N ARG A 125 5.34 20.11 8.61
CA ARG A 125 5.00 21.55 8.65
C ARG A 125 5.76 22.28 9.76
N GLU A 126 5.91 21.65 10.93
CA GLU A 126 6.68 22.22 12.04
C GLU A 126 8.19 22.27 11.77
N GLU A 127 8.75 21.19 11.20
CA GLU A 127 10.14 21.14 10.76
C GLU A 127 10.43 22.21 9.70
N ASP A 128 9.57 22.33 8.69
CA ASP A 128 9.69 23.34 7.62
C ASP A 128 9.67 24.77 8.20
N ARG A 129 8.80 25.05 9.18
CA ARG A 129 8.78 26.35 9.91
C ARG A 129 10.08 26.62 10.65
N LYS A 130 10.65 25.62 11.33
CA LYS A 130 11.94 25.75 12.04
C LYS A 130 13.09 26.00 11.08
N VAL A 131 13.10 25.31 9.94
CA VAL A 131 14.12 25.51 8.90
C VAL A 131 14.06 26.94 8.36
N VAL A 132 12.86 27.44 8.02
CA VAL A 132 12.68 28.82 7.54
C VAL A 132 13.16 29.84 8.58
N ALA A 133 12.82 29.65 9.86
CA ALA A 133 13.26 30.53 10.94
C ALA A 133 14.79 30.54 11.11
N SER A 134 15.45 29.36 11.03
CA SER A 134 16.92 29.28 11.10
C SER A 134 17.62 29.81 9.83
N GLY A 135 16.95 29.69 8.68
CA GLY A 135 17.45 30.00 7.36
C GLY A 135 17.08 31.39 6.85
N GLU A 136 16.60 32.29 7.72
CA GLU A 136 16.09 33.62 7.34
C GLU A 136 17.10 34.43 6.51
N HIS A 137 18.39 34.28 6.82
CA HIS A 137 19.49 34.89 6.09
C HIS A 137 19.59 34.48 4.60
N LEU A 138 19.12 33.29 4.24
CA LEU A 138 19.11 32.78 2.86
C LEU A 138 17.96 33.36 2.02
N ILE A 139 16.90 33.84 2.68
CA ILE A 139 15.65 34.31 2.06
C ILE A 139 15.57 35.85 2.11
N ARG A 140 16.61 36.52 2.60
CA ARG A 140 16.59 37.96 2.93
C ARG A 140 16.40 38.89 1.73
N LYS A 141 16.74 38.43 0.52
CA LYS A 141 16.47 39.16 -0.74
C LYS A 141 14.99 39.05 -1.12
N GLU A 142 14.45 37.84 -1.11
CA GLU A 142 13.04 37.56 -1.42
C GLU A 142 12.07 38.17 -0.38
N LEU A 143 12.49 38.27 0.89
CA LEU A 143 11.71 38.95 1.94
C LEU A 143 11.63 40.46 1.69
N ARG A 144 12.75 41.11 1.33
CA ARG A 144 12.77 42.55 0.99
C ARG A 144 11.95 42.87 -0.24
N GLU A 145 12.09 42.09 -1.31
CA GLU A 145 11.31 42.27 -2.54
C GLU A 145 9.80 42.14 -2.27
N ARG A 146 9.39 41.26 -1.33
CA ARG A 146 8.01 41.13 -0.85
C ARG A 146 7.53 42.35 -0.03
N GLU A 147 8.37 42.86 0.87
CA GLU A 147 8.06 44.02 1.72
C GLU A 147 7.95 45.33 0.92
N GLU A 148 8.77 45.47 -0.11
CA GLU A 148 8.80 46.62 -1.03
C GLU A 148 7.63 46.62 -2.04
N GLY A 149 6.75 45.62 -2.00
CA GLY A 149 5.57 45.53 -2.87
C GLY A 149 5.90 45.28 -4.34
N GLN A 150 7.17 45.02 -4.67
CA GLN A 150 7.57 44.52 -5.98
C GLN A 150 7.12 43.07 -6.05
N LEU A 151 5.90 42.85 -6.53
CA LEU A 151 5.52 41.57 -7.11
C LEU A 151 6.49 41.32 -8.26
N ALA A 152 7.61 40.66 -7.98
CA ALA A 152 8.35 39.94 -8.99
C ALA A 152 7.31 39.12 -9.73
N ALA A 153 7.11 39.43 -11.00
CA ALA A 153 6.23 38.69 -11.88
C ALA A 153 6.69 37.23 -11.83
N LEU A 154 6.07 36.46 -10.94
CA LEU A 154 6.27 35.03 -10.87
C LEU A 154 5.73 34.52 -12.18
N ASP A 155 6.67 34.20 -13.05
CA ASP A 155 6.47 33.53 -14.31
C ASP A 155 5.30 32.55 -14.16
N THR A 156 4.20 32.82 -14.89
CA THR A 156 2.96 32.05 -14.86
C THR A 156 3.13 30.66 -15.49
N GLY A 157 4.32 30.07 -15.36
CA GLY A 157 4.67 28.71 -15.74
C GLY A 157 4.45 27.74 -14.58
N LYS A 158 3.20 27.29 -14.40
CA LYS A 158 2.82 26.05 -13.69
C LYS A 158 3.33 25.86 -12.24
N THR A 159 2.66 26.47 -11.26
CA THR A 159 2.34 25.81 -9.96
C THR A 159 1.32 26.62 -9.16
N ARG A 160 0.03 26.50 -9.50
CA ARG A 160 -1.06 26.96 -8.62
C ARG A 160 -1.33 25.91 -7.54
N LEU A 161 -0.75 26.09 -6.36
CA LEU A 161 -1.25 25.50 -5.11
C LEU A 161 -1.33 26.57 -4.02
N HIS A 162 -2.11 27.61 -4.26
CA HIS A 162 -2.74 28.39 -3.18
C HIS A 162 -4.24 28.17 -3.26
N GLY A 163 -4.70 27.12 -2.58
CA GLY A 163 -6.09 27.01 -2.17
C GLY A 163 -6.14 27.27 -0.68
N GLU A 164 -6.91 28.27 -0.26
CA GLU A 164 -7.35 28.37 1.13
C GLU A 164 -8.03 27.03 1.51
N GLU A 165 -7.69 26.48 2.69
CA GLU A 165 -8.30 25.26 3.21
C GLU A 165 -9.80 25.54 3.51
N ARG A 166 -10.67 25.37 2.50
CA ARG A 166 -12.12 25.31 2.72
C ARG A 166 -12.42 24.04 3.51
N ILE A 167 -13.06 24.20 4.68
CA ILE A 167 -13.65 23.10 5.45
C ILE A 167 -14.62 22.37 4.51
N ARG A 168 -14.33 21.11 4.19
CA ARG A 168 -15.18 20.29 3.32
C ARG A 168 -16.38 19.79 4.13
N THR A 169 -17.51 20.48 4.02
CA THR A 169 -18.79 19.97 4.50
C THR A 169 -19.32 18.92 3.51
N GLY A 170 -18.93 17.66 3.72
CA GLY A 170 -19.43 16.54 2.93
C GLY A 170 -20.67 15.93 3.59
N LYS A 171 -21.81 15.92 2.90
CA LYS A 171 -22.99 15.15 3.34
C LYS A 171 -22.80 13.67 3.00
N ARG A 172 -22.93 12.79 3.99
CA ARG A 172 -23.02 11.33 3.78
C ARG A 172 -24.44 10.86 4.05
N THR A 173 -25.05 10.28 3.02
CA THR A 173 -26.32 9.58 3.13
C THR A 173 -26.06 8.12 3.51
N ARG A 174 -26.49 7.69 4.70
CA ARG A 174 -26.56 6.28 5.08
C ARG A 174 -27.98 5.77 4.84
N ILE A 175 -28.09 4.61 4.20
CA ILE A 175 -29.37 3.92 4.01
C ILE A 175 -29.56 2.98 5.21
N LEU A 176 -30.62 3.17 5.98
CA LEU A 176 -31.00 2.33 7.11
C LEU A 176 -31.71 1.05 6.64
N VAL A 177 -31.81 0.06 7.52
CA VAL A 177 -32.40 -1.25 7.22
C VAL A 177 -33.87 -1.14 6.80
N ASP A 178 -34.57 -0.10 7.27
CA ASP A 178 -35.98 0.19 6.95
C ASP A 178 -36.15 0.98 5.62
N GLY A 179 -35.08 1.18 4.85
CA GLY A 179 -35.11 1.89 3.57
C GLY A 179 -35.11 3.42 3.68
N THR A 180 -35.15 3.98 4.89
CA THR A 180 -35.02 5.42 5.14
C THR A 180 -33.55 5.87 5.07
N THR A 181 -33.31 7.07 4.56
CA THR A 181 -31.96 7.66 4.46
C THR A 181 -31.71 8.65 5.59
N GLN A 182 -30.61 8.47 6.33
CA GLN A 182 -30.16 9.40 7.37
C GLN A 182 -28.96 10.21 6.86
N GLU A 183 -29.05 11.54 6.94
CA GLU A 183 -27.94 12.45 6.61
C GLU A 183 -27.11 12.74 7.87
N GLU A 184 -25.86 12.29 7.91
CA GLU A 184 -24.87 12.71 8.92
C GLU A 184 -23.96 13.80 8.32
N MET A 185 -23.79 14.91 9.04
CA MET A 185 -22.79 15.92 8.70
C MET A 185 -21.48 15.62 9.43
N ASP A 186 -20.47 15.20 8.67
CA ASP A 186 -19.10 15.08 9.17
C ASP A 186 -18.42 16.47 9.07
N LEU A 187 -18.16 17.12 10.21
CA LEU A 187 -17.27 18.29 10.32
C LEU A 187 -15.85 17.78 10.60
N ASP A 188 -14.90 18.05 9.70
CA ASP A 188 -13.48 17.67 9.79
C ASP A 188 -12.62 18.81 10.37
#